data_AF-A0A946WSB8-F1
#
_entry.id   AF-A0A946WSB8-F1
#
_cell.length_a   1.000
_cell.length_b   1.000
_cell.length_c   1.000
_cell.angle_alpha   90.00
_cell.angle_beta   90.00
_cell.angle_gamma   90.00
#
_symmetry.space_group_name_H-M   'P 1'
#
loop_
_entity.id
_entity.type
_entity.pdbx_description
1 polymer ?
#
loop_
_entity_poly.entity_id
_entity_poly.type
_entity_poly.pdbx_seq_one_letter_code
_entity_poly.pdbx_strand_id
1 'polypeptide(L)'
;VLLQFVPERDPRILFDQMVAYYVRKGFPVPISSQEFQIGLAQRFIERDGMYFLSDQVADYDRKKMSSGQLSQESLFVSDETSSIQWLRQVLKEKPQTFSDINPQFMRQLGGWSKNESQLDLRELLNQNFLSFDGQGSVPTQISNYLSKNWKELRGINDKNDPVLVSKAKDRWYIPDPNKAGDLEKLREKALIREFEAYKEVIGRLKVFRLEAVRAGFKKAWQDREYSTIIAVAERIPKKVLEEDPKLLMWYDQAVTRIGGE
;
A
#
# COMPACT_ATOMS: atom_id res chain seq x y z
N VAL A 1 -12.14 -11.23 -19.47
CA VAL A 1 -10.81 -10.95 -20.06
C VAL A 1 -9.85 -10.77 -18.90
N LEU A 2 -8.91 -11.70 -18.73
CA LEU A 2 -7.88 -11.67 -17.68
C LEU A 2 -7.15 -10.32 -17.76
N LEU A 3 -6.99 -9.59 -16.64
CA LEU A 3 -5.84 -8.70 -16.60
C LEU A 3 -4.63 -9.62 -16.52
N GLN A 4 -4.09 -9.93 -17.70
CA GLN A 4 -2.88 -10.71 -17.83
C GLN A 4 -1.84 -10.03 -16.97
N PHE A 5 -1.36 -10.77 -15.97
CA PHE A 5 0.00 -10.63 -15.49
C PHE A 5 0.87 -10.26 -16.70
N VAL A 6 1.43 -9.06 -16.70
CA VAL A 6 2.19 -8.54 -17.84
C VAL A 6 3.58 -9.13 -17.67
N PRO A 7 3.96 -10.19 -18.40
CA PRO A 7 5.19 -10.90 -18.10
C PRO A 7 6.41 -9.98 -18.22
N GLU A 8 6.34 -8.97 -19.09
CA GLU A 8 7.37 -7.95 -19.28
C GLU A 8 7.56 -7.03 -18.08
N ARG A 9 6.70 -7.09 -17.06
CA ARG A 9 6.81 -6.33 -15.80
C ARG A 9 7.23 -7.20 -14.62
N ASP A 10 7.40 -8.51 -14.82
CA ASP A 10 7.96 -9.41 -13.81
C ASP A 10 9.45 -9.08 -13.61
N PRO A 11 9.92 -8.98 -12.35
CA PRO A 11 11.31 -8.63 -12.07
C PRO A 11 12.36 -9.57 -12.67
N ARG A 12 12.03 -10.87 -12.85
CA ARG A 12 12.91 -11.85 -13.50
C ARG A 12 12.94 -11.64 -15.01
N ILE A 13 11.80 -11.42 -15.65
CA ILE A 13 11.73 -11.15 -17.09
C ILE A 13 12.41 -9.82 -17.44
N LEU A 14 12.25 -8.80 -16.60
CA LEU A 14 12.97 -7.53 -16.73
C LEU A 14 14.49 -7.72 -16.64
N PHE A 15 14.95 -8.61 -15.75
CA PHE A 15 16.37 -8.95 -15.65
C PHE A 15 16.86 -9.69 -16.90
N ASP A 16 16.11 -10.69 -17.37
CA ASP A 16 16.44 -11.45 -18.58
C ASP A 16 16.54 -10.54 -19.81
N GLN A 17 15.64 -9.56 -19.93
CA GLN A 17 15.70 -8.55 -21.00
C GLN A 17 16.95 -7.68 -20.92
N MET A 18 17.33 -7.25 -19.71
CA MET A 18 18.57 -6.51 -19.50
C MET A 18 19.79 -7.37 -19.88
N VAL A 19 19.87 -8.62 -19.42
CA VAL A 19 20.95 -9.56 -19.78
C VAL A 19 21.03 -9.73 -21.30
N ALA A 20 19.90 -9.99 -21.95
CA ALA A 20 19.83 -10.15 -23.39
C ALA A 20 20.33 -8.91 -24.16
N TYR A 21 20.03 -7.70 -23.67
CA TYR A 21 20.54 -6.47 -24.27
C TYR A 21 22.08 -6.38 -24.20
N TYR A 22 22.67 -6.62 -23.03
CA TYR A 22 24.11 -6.52 -22.83
C TYR A 22 24.86 -7.60 -23.64
N VAL A 23 24.38 -8.84 -23.61
CA VAL A 23 24.97 -9.95 -24.39
C VAL A 23 24.90 -9.67 -25.89
N ARG A 24 23.77 -9.19 -26.43
CA ARG A 24 23.64 -8.85 -27.86
C ARG A 24 24.57 -7.73 -28.30
N LYS A 25 24.93 -6.82 -27.40
CA LYS A 25 25.86 -5.72 -27.67
C LYS A 25 27.33 -6.09 -27.40
N GLY A 26 27.61 -7.32 -26.97
CA GLY A 26 28.95 -7.78 -26.65
C GLY A 26 29.52 -7.17 -25.37
N PHE A 27 28.66 -6.61 -24.50
CA PHE A 27 29.07 -6.04 -23.23
C PHE A 27 28.92 -7.05 -22.09
N PRO A 28 29.80 -7.02 -21.07
CA PRO A 28 29.60 -7.79 -19.85
C PRO A 28 28.34 -7.31 -19.13
N VAL A 29 27.59 -8.23 -18.54
CA VAL A 29 26.42 -7.89 -17.72
C VAL A 29 26.90 -7.14 -16.48
N PRO A 30 26.40 -5.90 -16.21
CA PRO A 30 27.03 -5.00 -15.26
C PRO A 30 26.62 -5.25 -13.80
N ILE A 31 25.51 -5.93 -13.58
CA ILE A 31 24.93 -6.17 -12.25
C ILE A 31 24.31 -7.57 -12.18
N SER A 32 24.35 -8.17 -11.01
CA SER A 32 23.71 -9.45 -10.73
C SER A 32 22.17 -9.34 -10.70
N SER A 33 21.48 -10.48 -10.76
CA SER A 33 20.01 -10.52 -10.64
C SER A 33 19.52 -9.88 -9.34
N GLN A 34 20.24 -10.14 -8.24
CA GLN A 34 19.91 -9.58 -6.94
C GLN A 34 20.05 -8.07 -6.93
N GLU A 35 21.17 -7.53 -7.43
CA GLU A 35 21.38 -6.07 -7.55
C GLU A 35 20.38 -5.38 -8.47
N PHE A 36 19.96 -6.06 -9.55
CA PHE A 36 18.94 -5.56 -10.45
C PHE A 36 17.57 -5.48 -9.78
N GLN A 37 17.15 -6.52 -9.06
CA GLN A 37 15.87 -6.52 -8.34
C GLN A 37 15.85 -5.47 -7.21
N ILE A 38 16.99 -5.25 -6.55
CA ILE A 38 17.17 -4.13 -5.61
C ILE A 38 16.96 -2.79 -6.33
N GLY A 39 17.64 -2.59 -7.46
CA GLY A 39 17.50 -1.37 -8.26
C GLY A 39 16.06 -1.14 -8.72
N LEU A 40 15.32 -2.21 -9.02
CA LEU A 40 13.90 -2.18 -9.36
C LEU A 40 13.05 -1.67 -8.20
N ALA A 41 13.19 -2.29 -7.02
CA ALA A 41 12.48 -1.90 -5.79
C ALA A 41 12.80 -0.46 -5.33
N GLN A 42 14.00 0.03 -5.63
CA GLN A 42 14.43 1.38 -5.30
C GLN A 42 13.84 2.44 -6.23
N ARG A 43 13.75 2.16 -7.54
CA ARG A 43 13.47 3.18 -8.57
C ARG A 43 12.05 3.12 -9.11
N PHE A 44 11.37 2.00 -8.96
CA PHE A 44 10.06 1.76 -9.53
C PHE A 44 9.06 1.33 -8.46
N ILE A 45 7.79 1.58 -8.74
CA ILE A 45 6.70 1.26 -7.82
C ILE A 45 6.27 -0.18 -8.08
N GLU A 46 6.25 -0.99 -7.04
CA GLU A 46 5.78 -2.36 -7.10
C GLU A 46 4.25 -2.44 -6.92
N ARG A 47 3.57 -3.22 -7.76
CA ARG A 47 2.13 -3.54 -7.65
C ARG A 47 1.92 -4.99 -8.06
N ASP A 48 1.33 -5.80 -7.18
CA ASP A 48 1.02 -7.22 -7.44
C ASP A 48 2.24 -8.03 -7.95
N GLY A 49 3.44 -7.77 -7.41
CA GLY A 49 4.69 -8.43 -7.82
C GLY A 49 5.29 -7.94 -9.15
N MET A 50 4.74 -6.89 -9.74
CA MET A 50 5.21 -6.26 -10.98
C MET A 50 5.72 -4.84 -10.71
N TYR A 51 6.63 -4.34 -11.56
CA TYR A 51 7.20 -3.00 -11.43
C TYR A 51 6.72 -2.01 -12.49
N PHE A 52 6.42 -0.80 -12.05
CA PHE A 52 5.84 0.26 -12.87
C PHE A 52 6.53 1.61 -12.65
N LEU A 53 6.56 2.41 -13.72
CA LEU A 53 6.85 3.84 -13.65
C LEU A 53 5.72 4.56 -12.90
N SER A 54 6.02 5.69 -12.23
CA SER A 54 5.04 6.37 -11.38
C SER A 54 3.78 6.84 -12.11
N ASP A 55 3.93 7.25 -13.38
CA ASP A 55 2.85 7.62 -14.30
C ASP A 55 2.01 6.41 -14.74
N GLN A 56 2.64 5.24 -14.88
CA GLN A 56 1.97 4.01 -15.33
C GLN A 56 1.18 3.29 -14.23
N VAL A 57 1.55 3.50 -12.95
CA VAL A 57 0.81 2.91 -11.81
C VAL A 57 -0.63 3.38 -11.80
N ALA A 58 -0.87 4.66 -12.07
CA ALA A 58 -2.23 5.23 -12.09
C ALA A 58 -3.12 4.56 -13.13
N ASP A 59 -2.57 4.27 -14.31
CA ASP A 59 -3.28 3.59 -15.39
C ASP A 59 -3.47 2.09 -15.11
N TYR A 60 -2.49 1.43 -14.49
CA TYR A 60 -2.60 0.05 -14.05
C TYR A 60 -3.69 -0.09 -12.98
N ASP A 61 -3.66 0.74 -11.93
CA ASP A 61 -4.67 0.75 -10.86
C ASP A 61 -6.06 1.07 -11.44
N ARG A 62 -6.18 1.99 -12.39
CA ARG A 62 -7.46 2.29 -13.10
C ARG A 62 -7.98 1.07 -13.86
N LYS A 63 -7.11 0.36 -14.60
CA LYS A 63 -7.46 -0.86 -15.34
C LYS A 63 -7.86 -1.99 -14.38
N LYS A 64 -7.13 -2.16 -13.27
CA LYS A 64 -7.45 -3.13 -12.20
C LYS A 64 -8.79 -2.84 -11.53
N MET A 65 -9.11 -1.57 -11.28
CA MET A 65 -10.42 -1.19 -10.75
C MET A 65 -11.55 -1.58 -11.71
N SER A 66 -11.34 -1.41 -13.02
CA SER A 66 -12.32 -1.73 -14.07
C SER A 66 -12.48 -3.23 -14.37
N SER A 67 -11.43 -4.05 -14.14
CA SER A 67 -11.43 -5.46 -14.54
C SER A 67 -12.12 -6.41 -13.55
N GLY A 68 -12.55 -5.92 -12.38
CA GLY A 68 -13.37 -6.67 -11.44
C GLY A 68 -12.72 -7.93 -10.84
N GLN A 69 -11.45 -8.22 -11.14
CA GLN A 69 -10.77 -9.38 -10.57
C GLN A 69 -10.42 -9.11 -9.11
N LEU A 70 -11.28 -9.64 -8.24
CA LEU A 70 -11.00 -9.92 -6.84
C LEU A 70 -9.87 -10.95 -6.80
N SER A 71 -8.70 -10.56 -6.30
CA SER A 71 -7.78 -11.54 -5.73
C SER A 71 -8.58 -12.27 -4.65
N GLN A 72 -8.82 -13.57 -4.83
CA GLN A 72 -9.28 -14.45 -3.76
C GLN A 72 -8.13 -14.63 -2.77
N GLU A 73 -7.77 -13.58 -2.03
CA GLU A 73 -6.81 -13.67 -0.94
C GLU A 73 -7.42 -13.07 0.31
N SER A 74 -7.53 -13.94 1.32
CA SER A 74 -8.09 -13.78 2.67
C SER A 74 -9.35 -12.93 2.80
N LEU A 75 -10.49 -13.59 2.96
CA LEU A 75 -11.71 -13.02 3.59
C LEU A 75 -11.48 -12.63 5.07
N PHE A 76 -10.27 -12.85 5.60
CA PHE A 76 -9.91 -12.65 7.00
C PHE A 76 -9.01 -11.43 7.13
N VAL A 77 -9.33 -10.56 8.09
CA VAL A 77 -8.51 -9.41 8.45
C VAL A 77 -7.57 -9.83 9.58
N SER A 78 -6.29 -9.98 9.27
CA SER A 78 -5.27 -10.45 10.22
C SER A 78 -4.11 -9.46 10.43
N ASP A 79 -3.98 -8.47 9.55
CA ASP A 79 -2.94 -7.44 9.55
C ASP A 79 -3.43 -6.16 8.85
N GLU A 80 -2.57 -5.14 8.78
CA GLU A 80 -2.89 -3.88 8.10
C GLU A 80 -3.20 -4.07 6.60
N THR A 81 -2.44 -4.93 5.91
CA THR A 81 -2.58 -5.10 4.45
C THR A 81 -3.95 -5.68 4.09
N SER A 82 -4.32 -6.77 4.77
CA SER A 82 -5.64 -7.40 4.68
C SER A 82 -6.76 -6.46 5.13
N SER A 83 -6.53 -5.63 6.16
CA SER A 83 -7.48 -4.60 6.58
C SER A 83 -7.76 -3.58 5.47
N ILE A 84 -6.72 -3.05 4.83
CA ILE A 84 -6.84 -2.07 3.74
C ILE A 84 -7.53 -2.70 2.54
N GLN A 85 -7.19 -3.95 2.19
CA GLN A 85 -7.84 -4.66 1.10
C GLN A 85 -9.34 -4.86 1.36
N TRP A 86 -9.70 -5.30 2.57
CA TRP A 86 -11.10 -5.43 2.96
C TRP A 86 -11.84 -4.08 2.88
N LEU A 87 -11.26 -3.00 3.41
CA LEU A 87 -11.83 -1.65 3.32
C LEU A 87 -11.99 -1.19 1.87
N ARG A 88 -11.04 -1.50 0.99
CA ARG A 88 -11.15 -1.21 -0.45
C ARG A 88 -12.33 -1.95 -1.06
N GLN A 89 -12.58 -3.21 -0.73
CA GLN A 89 -13.74 -3.95 -1.22
C GLN A 89 -15.05 -3.29 -0.75
N VAL A 90 -15.15 -3.00 0.54
CA VAL A 90 -16.33 -2.36 1.15
C VAL A 90 -16.64 -0.99 0.54
N LEU A 91 -15.62 -0.17 0.31
CA LEU A 91 -15.77 1.18 -0.26
C LEU A 91 -15.91 1.20 -1.78
N LYS A 92 -15.45 0.13 -2.46
CA LYS A 92 -15.67 -0.05 -3.91
C LYS A 92 -17.13 -0.31 -4.22
N GLU A 93 -17.83 -1.03 -3.36
CA GLU A 93 -19.27 -1.27 -3.52
C GLU A 93 -20.07 0.02 -3.33
N LYS A 94 -19.77 0.77 -2.27
CA LYS A 94 -20.45 2.03 -1.95
C LYS A 94 -19.67 2.90 -0.96
N PRO A 95 -19.71 4.23 -1.13
CA PRO A 95 -19.25 5.16 -0.11
C PRO A 95 -20.07 5.06 1.18
N GLN A 96 -19.39 4.87 2.31
CA GLN A 96 -20.02 4.57 3.60
C GLN A 96 -19.46 5.44 4.73
N THR A 97 -20.25 5.65 5.77
CA THR A 97 -19.80 6.42 6.94
C THR A 97 -18.99 5.54 7.89
N PHE A 98 -18.22 6.17 8.79
CA PHE A 98 -17.50 5.43 9.83
C PHE A 98 -18.44 4.53 10.66
N SER A 99 -19.62 5.04 11.02
CA SER A 99 -20.63 4.31 11.78
C SER A 99 -21.15 3.06 11.07
N ASP A 100 -21.16 3.06 9.74
CA ASP A 100 -21.58 1.90 8.94
C ASP A 100 -20.45 0.86 8.84
N ILE A 101 -19.20 1.31 8.71
CA ILE A 101 -18.03 0.45 8.50
C ILE A 101 -17.58 -0.21 9.82
N ASN A 102 -17.62 0.53 10.93
CA ASN A 102 -17.05 0.07 12.20
C ASN A 102 -17.62 -1.28 12.70
N PRO A 103 -18.94 -1.50 12.74
CA PRO A 103 -19.49 -2.80 13.17
C PRO A 103 -19.17 -3.94 12.20
N GLN A 104 -18.95 -3.65 10.92
CA GLN A 104 -18.52 -4.64 9.93
C GLN A 104 -17.04 -5.00 10.13
N PHE A 105 -16.20 -4.01 10.36
CA PHE A 105 -14.76 -4.18 10.59
C PHE A 105 -14.49 -4.99 11.86
N MET A 106 -15.17 -4.67 12.97
CA MET A 106 -15.01 -5.38 14.24
C MET A 106 -15.37 -6.87 14.15
N ARG A 107 -16.30 -7.25 13.26
CA ARG A 107 -16.65 -8.66 13.02
C ARG A 107 -15.56 -9.45 12.29
N GLN A 108 -14.66 -8.76 11.58
CA GLN A 108 -13.60 -9.39 10.79
C GLN A 108 -12.29 -9.57 11.55
N LEU A 109 -12.11 -8.91 12.70
CA LEU A 109 -10.87 -8.91 13.49
C LEU A 109 -10.55 -10.21 14.25
N GLY A 110 -11.23 -11.32 13.94
CA GLY A 110 -11.17 -12.58 14.71
C GLY A 110 -9.83 -13.34 14.70
N GLY A 111 -8.80 -12.83 14.02
CA GLY A 111 -7.51 -13.51 13.85
C GLY A 111 -6.31 -12.57 13.78
N TRP A 112 -6.30 -11.49 14.56
CA TRP A 112 -5.22 -10.49 14.54
C TRP A 112 -3.86 -11.07 14.94
N SER A 113 -2.81 -10.73 14.20
CA SER A 113 -1.44 -11.17 14.50
C SER A 113 -0.97 -10.66 15.86
N LYS A 114 -0.33 -11.53 16.65
CA LYS A 114 0.17 -11.18 18.00
C LYS A 114 1.30 -10.16 18.00
N ASN A 115 1.96 -9.96 16.85
CA ASN A 115 3.10 -9.05 16.71
C ASN A 115 2.75 -7.77 15.94
N GLU A 116 1.54 -7.68 15.38
CA GLU A 116 1.09 -6.53 14.59
C GLU A 116 0.41 -5.49 15.49
N SER A 117 0.82 -4.22 15.38
CA SER A 117 0.12 -3.11 16.00
C SER A 117 -1.31 -3.01 15.47
N GLN A 118 -2.30 -3.13 16.36
CA GLN A 118 -3.70 -2.92 16.01
C GLN A 118 -3.93 -1.42 15.76
N LEU A 119 -4.03 -1.04 14.49
CA LEU A 119 -4.41 0.32 14.09
C LEU A 119 -5.92 0.52 14.27
N ASP A 120 -6.32 1.72 14.70
CA ASP A 120 -7.72 2.09 14.72
C ASP A 120 -8.27 2.16 13.29
N LEU A 121 -9.52 1.76 13.10
CA LEU A 121 -10.22 1.86 11.82
C LEU A 121 -10.17 3.30 11.28
N ARG A 122 -10.30 4.29 12.15
CA ARG A 122 -10.23 5.70 11.74
C ARG A 122 -8.86 6.06 11.19
N GLU A 123 -7.79 5.51 11.76
CA GLU A 123 -6.43 5.74 11.28
C GLU A 123 -6.20 5.06 9.93
N LEU A 124 -6.65 3.81 9.78
CA LEU A 124 -6.62 3.11 8.49
C LEU A 124 -7.37 3.87 7.40
N LEU A 125 -8.55 4.40 7.72
CA LEU A 125 -9.36 5.20 6.81
C LEU A 125 -8.65 6.51 6.42
N ASN A 126 -8.15 7.26 7.40
CA ASN A 126 -7.44 8.52 7.16
C ASN A 126 -6.18 8.35 6.30
N GLN A 127 -5.46 7.24 6.44
CA GLN A 127 -4.19 7.02 5.75
C GLN A 127 -4.35 6.41 4.35
N ASN A 128 -5.50 5.81 4.04
CA ASN A 128 -5.68 5.05 2.79
C ASN A 128 -6.89 5.47 1.95
N PHE A 129 -7.80 6.25 2.51
CA PHE A 129 -9.05 6.66 1.86
C PHE A 129 -9.33 8.16 2.05
N LEU A 130 -10.33 8.66 1.32
CA LEU A 130 -10.79 10.03 1.44
C LEU A 130 -12.15 10.08 2.09
N SER A 131 -12.36 11.05 2.97
CA SER A 131 -13.67 11.41 3.51
C SER A 131 -14.12 12.73 2.91
N PHE A 132 -15.42 12.87 2.64
CA PHE A 132 -16.00 14.16 2.31
C PHE A 132 -16.39 14.90 3.60
N ASP A 133 -15.70 15.99 3.89
CA ASP A 133 -15.87 16.82 5.09
C ASP A 133 -17.10 17.74 5.06
N GLY A 134 -17.79 17.79 3.92
CA GLY A 134 -18.92 18.69 3.69
C GLY A 134 -18.51 20.05 3.11
N GLN A 135 -17.22 20.25 2.78
CA GLN A 135 -16.72 21.47 2.16
C GLN A 135 -16.42 21.25 0.67
N GLY A 136 -16.83 22.21 -0.15
CA GLY A 136 -16.63 22.16 -1.59
C GLY A 136 -17.54 21.14 -2.29
N SER A 137 -17.19 20.82 -3.53
CA SER A 137 -18.02 20.00 -4.40
C SER A 137 -18.02 18.53 -4.01
N VAL A 138 -19.20 17.93 -3.92
CA VAL A 138 -19.36 16.50 -3.64
C VAL A 138 -18.62 15.66 -4.69
N PRO A 139 -17.75 14.72 -4.27
CA PRO A 139 -17.06 13.81 -5.18
C PRO A 139 -18.03 13.03 -6.07
N THR A 140 -17.69 12.87 -7.35
CA THR A 140 -18.55 12.19 -8.34
C THR A 140 -18.94 10.77 -7.90
N GLN A 141 -18.05 10.07 -7.19
CA GLN A 141 -18.31 8.73 -6.67
C GLN A 141 -19.47 8.74 -5.65
N ILE A 142 -19.47 9.72 -4.74
CA ILE A 142 -20.54 9.88 -3.74
C ILE A 142 -21.82 10.36 -4.42
N SER A 143 -21.75 11.35 -5.30
CA SER A 143 -22.94 11.87 -5.99
C SER A 143 -23.64 10.79 -6.82
N ASN A 144 -22.90 9.99 -7.59
CA ASN A 144 -23.46 8.90 -8.40
C ASN A 144 -24.13 7.83 -7.53
N TYR A 145 -23.50 7.47 -6.40
CA TYR A 145 -24.09 6.54 -5.45
C TYR A 145 -25.38 7.10 -4.83
N LEU A 146 -25.38 8.39 -4.44
CA LEU A 146 -26.52 9.04 -3.84
C LEU A 146 -27.70 9.18 -4.82
N SER A 147 -27.47 9.67 -6.04
CA SER A 147 -28.52 9.82 -7.05
C SER A 147 -29.12 8.47 -7.49
N LYS A 148 -28.37 7.38 -7.44
CA LYS A 148 -28.89 6.04 -7.77
C LYS A 148 -29.86 5.52 -6.70
N ASN A 149 -29.54 5.73 -5.43
CA ASN A 149 -30.25 5.09 -4.30
C ASN A 149 -31.35 5.96 -3.67
N TRP A 150 -31.29 7.28 -3.78
CA TRP A 150 -32.29 8.20 -3.21
C TRP A 150 -33.02 8.95 -4.32
N LYS A 151 -34.36 8.90 -4.32
CA LYS A 151 -35.19 9.49 -5.39
C LYS A 151 -35.11 11.00 -5.38
N GLU A 152 -35.05 11.59 -4.19
CA GLU A 152 -34.94 13.02 -3.93
C GLU A 152 -33.60 13.62 -4.38
N LEU A 153 -32.57 12.78 -4.60
CA LEU A 153 -31.25 13.21 -5.08
C LEU A 153 -31.05 12.97 -6.59
N ARG A 154 -32.10 12.56 -7.32
CA ARG A 154 -32.05 12.35 -8.77
C ARG A 154 -32.14 13.68 -9.49
N GLY A 155 -31.24 13.91 -10.45
CA GLY A 155 -31.24 15.13 -11.28
C GLY A 155 -30.60 16.35 -10.62
N ILE A 156 -30.04 16.22 -9.42
CA ILE A 156 -29.20 17.26 -8.83
C ILE A 156 -27.88 17.31 -9.60
N ASN A 157 -27.74 18.32 -10.46
CA ASN A 157 -26.52 18.55 -11.23
C ASN A 157 -25.52 19.44 -10.47
N ASP A 158 -26.01 20.24 -9.52
CA ASP A 158 -25.14 21.06 -8.67
C ASP A 158 -24.50 20.21 -7.57
N LYS A 159 -23.18 20.05 -7.66
CA LYS A 159 -22.38 19.29 -6.68
C LYS A 159 -22.26 20.00 -5.33
N ASN A 160 -22.69 21.25 -5.23
CA ASN A 160 -22.69 22.04 -4.01
C ASN A 160 -24.10 22.16 -3.39
N ASP A 161 -25.10 21.46 -3.94
CA ASP A 161 -26.47 21.49 -3.42
C ASP A 161 -26.49 21.11 -1.93
N PRO A 162 -27.11 21.92 -1.05
CA PRO A 162 -27.08 21.69 0.40
C PRO A 162 -27.63 20.33 0.84
N VAL A 163 -28.64 19.80 0.14
CA VAL A 163 -29.25 18.50 0.45
C VAL A 163 -28.28 17.38 0.05
N LEU A 164 -27.64 17.51 -1.12
CA LEU A 164 -26.61 16.57 -1.56
C LEU A 164 -25.39 16.59 -0.64
N VAL A 165 -24.87 17.77 -0.28
CA VAL A 165 -23.72 17.95 0.61
C VAL A 165 -23.99 17.35 1.99
N SER A 166 -25.15 17.65 2.57
CA SER A 166 -25.56 17.12 3.87
C SER A 166 -25.60 15.59 3.89
N LYS A 167 -26.11 14.96 2.82
CA LYS A 167 -26.19 13.49 2.71
C LYS A 167 -24.84 12.84 2.38
N ALA A 168 -23.97 13.56 1.69
CA ALA A 168 -22.64 13.12 1.28
C ALA A 168 -21.62 13.18 2.42
N LYS A 169 -21.82 14.06 3.40
CA LYS A 169 -20.89 14.31 4.50
C LYS A 169 -20.52 13.03 5.26
N ASP A 170 -19.27 12.97 5.71
CA ASP A 170 -18.67 11.91 6.51
C ASP A 170 -18.62 10.53 5.81
N ARG A 171 -18.87 10.49 4.49
CA ARG A 171 -18.73 9.28 3.69
C ARG A 171 -17.31 9.13 3.18
N TRP A 172 -16.75 7.95 3.46
CA TRP A 172 -15.48 7.49 2.96
C TRP A 172 -15.63 6.94 1.55
N TYR A 173 -14.62 7.17 0.71
CA TYR A 173 -14.56 6.71 -0.67
C TYR A 173 -13.12 6.45 -1.12
N ILE A 174 -12.97 5.72 -2.23
CA ILE A 174 -11.66 5.37 -2.78
C ILE A 174 -11.06 6.58 -3.51
N PRO A 175 -9.83 7.01 -3.17
CA PRO A 175 -9.20 8.13 -3.86
C PRO A 175 -9.05 7.85 -5.35
N ASP A 176 -9.34 8.86 -6.18
CA ASP A 176 -8.98 8.81 -7.60
C ASP A 176 -7.45 8.77 -7.74
N PRO A 177 -6.89 8.21 -8.84
CA PRO A 177 -5.44 8.01 -8.98
C PRO A 177 -4.58 9.26 -8.72
N ASN A 178 -5.08 10.44 -9.08
CA ASN A 178 -4.37 11.72 -8.84
C ASN A 178 -4.29 12.07 -7.35
N LYS A 179 -5.34 11.75 -6.57
CA LYS A 179 -5.37 12.01 -5.12
C LYS A 179 -4.69 10.89 -4.33
N ALA A 180 -4.63 9.69 -4.90
CA ALA A 180 -3.95 8.54 -4.29
C ALA A 180 -2.45 8.81 -4.08
N GLY A 181 -1.79 9.50 -5.02
CA GLY A 181 -0.37 9.83 -4.90
C GLY A 181 -0.04 10.77 -3.73
N ASP A 182 -0.88 11.78 -3.49
CA ASP A 182 -0.68 12.70 -2.35
C ASP A 182 -0.96 12.02 -1.01
N LEU A 183 -1.97 11.15 -0.98
CA LEU A 183 -2.28 10.34 0.20
C LEU A 183 -1.14 9.38 0.52
N GLU A 184 -0.55 8.74 -0.49
CA GLU A 184 0.59 7.84 -0.30
C GLU A 184 1.80 8.58 0.27
N LYS A 185 2.09 9.81 -0.18
CA LYS A 185 3.18 10.62 0.40
C LYS A 185 2.94 10.95 1.87
N LEU A 186 1.70 11.25 2.25
CA LEU A 186 1.34 11.50 3.65
C LEU A 186 1.46 10.23 4.49
N ARG A 187 0.99 9.10 3.96
CA ARG A 187 1.13 7.78 4.57
C ARG A 187 2.60 7.41 4.77
N GLU A 188 3.42 7.53 3.73
CA GLU A 188 4.86 7.26 3.79
C GLU A 188 5.53 8.11 4.87
N LYS A 189 5.24 9.42 4.94
CA LYS A 189 5.76 10.29 6.01
C LYS A 189 5.35 9.82 7.41
N ALA A 190 4.10 9.37 7.59
CA ALA A 190 3.63 8.86 8.88
C ALA A 190 4.34 7.54 9.25
N LEU A 191 4.48 6.62 8.30
CA LEU A 191 5.18 5.35 8.47
C LEU A 191 6.65 5.55 8.85
N ILE A 192 7.34 6.48 8.19
CA ILE A 192 8.74 6.82 8.52
C ILE A 192 8.83 7.40 9.93
N ARG A 193 7.93 8.31 10.30
CA ARG A 193 7.92 8.87 11.66
C ARG A 193 7.73 7.80 12.73
N GLU A 194 6.86 6.83 12.47
CA GLU A 194 6.64 5.69 13.36
C GLU A 194 7.87 4.78 13.44
N PHE A 195 8.55 4.52 12.31
CA PHE A 195 9.80 3.80 12.28
C PHE A 195 10.93 4.47 13.08
N GLU A 196 11.03 5.79 13.02
CA GLU A 196 12.01 6.54 13.84
C GLU A 196 11.78 6.30 15.33
N ALA A 197 10.53 6.18 15.78
CA ALA A 197 10.25 5.83 17.17
C ALA A 197 10.74 4.41 17.52
N TYR A 198 10.69 3.46 16.59
CA TYR A 198 11.20 2.10 16.79
C TYR A 198 12.73 2.04 16.91
N LYS A 199 13.46 2.99 16.31
CA LYS A 199 14.91 3.09 16.46
C LYS A 199 15.30 3.34 17.92
N GLU A 200 14.53 4.16 18.63
CA GLU A 200 14.76 4.56 20.03
C GLU A 200 14.35 3.50 21.07
N VAL A 201 13.60 2.46 20.68
CA VAL A 201 13.14 1.43 21.63
C VAL A 201 14.30 0.55 22.11
N ILE A 202 14.52 0.50 23.42
CA ILE A 202 15.54 -0.38 24.01
C ILE A 202 14.99 -1.81 24.12
N GLY A 203 15.69 -2.77 23.52
CA GLY A 203 15.34 -4.20 23.59
C GLY A 203 14.40 -4.65 22.48
N ARG A 204 13.71 -5.77 22.70
CA ARG A 204 12.95 -6.48 21.66
C ARG A 204 11.61 -5.79 21.33
N LEU A 205 11.35 -5.57 20.05
CA LEU A 205 10.07 -5.07 19.53
C LEU A 205 9.02 -6.19 19.59
N LYS A 206 8.09 -6.12 20.54
CA LYS A 206 7.05 -7.14 20.73
C LYS A 206 5.83 -6.90 19.86
N VAL A 207 5.41 -5.64 19.76
CA VAL A 207 4.25 -5.16 18.99
C VAL A 207 4.73 -3.96 18.20
N PHE A 208 4.57 -4.02 16.89
CA PHE A 208 4.98 -2.97 15.97
C PHE A 208 4.14 -3.05 14.69
N ARG A 209 4.09 -1.95 13.96
CA ARG A 209 3.42 -1.88 12.66
C ARG A 209 4.39 -2.35 11.59
N LEU A 210 4.07 -3.45 10.92
CA LEU A 210 4.96 -4.07 9.95
C LEU A 210 5.24 -3.16 8.75
N GLU A 211 4.23 -2.43 8.29
CA GLU A 211 4.36 -1.45 7.21
C GLU A 211 5.33 -0.30 7.54
N ALA A 212 5.38 0.13 8.81
CA ALA A 212 6.32 1.17 9.24
C ALA A 212 7.76 0.64 9.18
N VAL A 213 7.99 -0.61 9.60
CA VAL A 213 9.30 -1.25 9.48
C VAL A 213 9.72 -1.39 8.01
N ARG A 214 8.82 -1.85 7.13
CA ARG A 214 9.09 -1.96 5.68
C ARG A 214 9.46 -0.62 5.06
N ALA A 215 8.70 0.44 5.36
CA ALA A 215 8.98 1.80 4.89
C ALA A 215 10.32 2.30 5.42
N GLY A 216 10.58 2.08 6.71
CA GLY A 216 11.83 2.42 7.37
C GLY A 216 13.05 1.73 6.78
N PHE A 217 12.98 0.42 6.53
CA PHE A 217 14.06 -0.35 5.93
C PHE A 217 14.35 0.12 4.51
N LYS A 218 13.30 0.38 3.72
CA LYS A 218 13.45 0.95 2.38
C LYS A 218 14.18 2.29 2.42
N LYS A 219 13.79 3.18 3.34
CA LYS A 219 14.43 4.50 3.51
C LYS A 219 15.88 4.37 3.99
N ALA A 220 16.13 3.63 5.07
CA ALA A 220 17.47 3.40 5.59
C ALA A 220 18.39 2.80 4.53
N TRP A 221 17.87 1.92 3.67
CA TRP A 221 18.63 1.37 2.55
C TRP A 221 18.99 2.42 1.50
N GLN A 222 18.05 3.31 1.14
CA GLN A 222 18.30 4.43 0.23
C GLN A 222 19.33 5.42 0.78
N ASP A 223 19.29 5.66 2.09
CA ASP A 223 20.19 6.55 2.82
C ASP A 223 21.52 5.86 3.19
N ARG A 224 21.70 4.58 2.83
CA ARG A 224 22.87 3.73 3.13
C ARG A 224 23.11 3.51 4.63
N GLU A 225 22.08 3.64 5.44
CA GLU A 225 22.07 3.34 6.87
C GLU A 225 21.88 1.83 7.12
N TYR A 226 22.77 1.00 6.57
CA TYR A 226 22.66 -0.47 6.66
C TYR A 226 22.71 -0.97 8.11
N SER A 227 23.47 -0.30 8.97
CA SER A 227 23.58 -0.64 10.39
C SER A 227 22.24 -0.47 11.12
N THR A 228 21.43 0.52 10.73
CA THR A 228 20.09 0.73 11.27
C THR A 228 19.15 -0.41 10.91
N ILE A 229 19.23 -0.93 9.68
CA ILE A 229 18.42 -2.07 9.23
C ILE A 229 18.73 -3.29 10.10
N ILE A 230 20.01 -3.64 10.25
CA ILE A 230 20.44 -4.78 11.07
C ILE A 230 19.99 -4.60 12.53
N ALA A 231 20.30 -3.45 13.13
CA ALA A 231 19.98 -3.17 14.54
C ALA A 231 18.47 -3.21 14.85
N VAL A 232 17.62 -2.78 13.91
CA VAL A 232 16.16 -2.91 14.09
C VAL A 232 15.71 -4.34 13.82
N ALA A 233 16.23 -5.02 12.78
CA ALA A 233 15.88 -6.40 12.45
C ALA A 233 16.19 -7.39 13.58
N GLU A 234 17.32 -7.23 14.27
CA GLU A 234 17.68 -8.07 15.43
C GLU A 234 16.71 -7.92 16.62
N ARG A 235 16.03 -6.77 16.71
CA ARG A 235 15.00 -6.53 17.73
C ARG A 235 13.64 -7.09 17.34
N ILE A 236 13.42 -7.44 16.07
CA ILE A 236 12.18 -8.03 15.56
C ILE A 236 12.15 -9.54 15.87
N PRO A 237 10.99 -10.14 16.19
CA PRO A 237 10.89 -11.58 16.35
C PRO A 237 11.28 -12.30 15.04
N LYS A 238 12.26 -13.21 15.11
CA LYS A 238 12.78 -13.98 13.95
C LYS A 238 11.69 -14.52 13.03
N LYS A 239 10.65 -15.12 13.61
CA LYS A 239 9.49 -15.63 12.85
C LYS A 239 8.87 -14.57 11.94
N VAL A 240 8.65 -13.35 12.44
CA VAL A 240 8.06 -12.26 11.66
C VAL A 240 9.04 -11.77 10.58
N LEU A 241 10.33 -11.70 10.90
CA LEU A 241 11.36 -11.31 9.94
C LEU A 241 11.46 -12.32 8.77
N GLU A 242 11.40 -13.62 9.07
CA GLU A 242 11.50 -14.71 8.09
C GLU A 242 10.22 -14.88 7.27
N GLU A 243 9.04 -14.66 7.86
CA GLU A 243 7.75 -14.74 7.18
C GLU A 243 7.49 -13.54 6.25
N ASP A 244 8.21 -12.43 6.44
CA ASP A 244 8.12 -11.23 5.61
C ASP A 244 9.23 -11.18 4.55
N PRO A 245 8.94 -11.44 3.26
CA PRO A 245 9.97 -11.50 2.23
C PRO A 245 10.71 -10.17 2.04
N LYS A 246 10.06 -9.04 2.32
CA LYS A 246 10.65 -7.70 2.12
C LYS A 246 11.62 -7.37 3.25
N LEU A 247 11.23 -7.64 4.49
CA LEU A 247 12.12 -7.42 5.63
C LEU A 247 13.32 -8.36 5.57
N LEU A 248 13.10 -9.64 5.26
CA LEU A 248 14.18 -10.62 5.10
C LEU A 248 15.16 -10.17 4.01
N MET A 249 14.63 -9.78 2.84
CA MET A 249 15.42 -9.26 1.74
C MET A 249 16.30 -8.06 2.17
N TRP A 250 15.72 -7.05 2.81
CA TRP A 250 16.48 -5.87 3.25
C TRP A 250 17.54 -6.21 4.30
N TYR A 251 17.21 -7.11 5.23
CA TYR A 251 18.14 -7.57 6.25
C TYR A 251 19.34 -8.32 5.66
N ASP A 252 19.10 -9.34 4.83
CA ASP A 252 20.16 -10.14 4.21
C ASP A 252 21.10 -9.27 3.37
N GLN A 253 20.53 -8.28 2.68
CA GLN A 253 21.30 -7.32 1.89
C GLN A 253 22.14 -6.38 2.75
N ALA A 254 21.60 -5.89 3.87
CA ALA A 254 22.33 -5.04 4.80
C ALA A 254 23.51 -5.78 5.45
N VAL A 255 23.28 -7.04 5.86
CA VAL A 255 24.33 -7.93 6.39
C VAL A 255 25.44 -8.15 5.35
N THR A 256 25.08 -8.43 4.10
CA THR A 256 26.05 -8.63 3.01
C THR A 256 26.88 -7.36 2.74
N ARG A 257 26.27 -6.17 2.82
CA ARG A 257 26.96 -4.90 2.62
C ARG A 257 27.95 -4.57 3.73
N ILE A 258 27.57 -4.83 4.99
CA ILE A 258 28.44 -4.57 6.15
C ILE A 258 29.52 -5.64 6.32
N GLY A 259 29.20 -6.92 6.06
CA GLY A 259 30.17 -8.01 6.15
C GLY A 259 31.15 -8.08 4.97
N GLY A 260 30.94 -7.25 3.94
CA GLY A 260 31.84 -7.08 2.80
C GLY A 260 32.77 -5.87 2.88
N GLU A 261 32.68 -5.07 3.96
CA GLU A 261 33.68 -4.06 4.36
C GLU A 261 34.70 -4.66 5.34
#